data_AF-A0A7Z7FCJ3-F1
#
_entry.id   AF-A0A7Z7FCJ3-F1
#
_cell.length_a   1.000
_cell.length_b   1.000
_cell.length_c   1.000
_cell.angle_alpha   90.00
_cell.angle_beta   90.00
_cell.angle_gamma   90.00
#
_symmetry.space_group_name_H-M   'P 1'
#
loop_
_entity.id
_entity.type
_entity.pdbx_description
1 polymer ?
#
loop_
_entity_poly.entity_id
_entity_poly.type
_entity_poly.pdbx_seq_one_letter_code
_entity_poly.pdbx_strand_id
1 'polypeptide(L)'
;MRIIDDDSGFSTSIDAILFLVLVSVSAVILFPSIAADEQYRSASYSSAQDMDTQLMNTIMSSTLEEFEYTVKPAELAGIDVNLSEDSILGNAEDTLFAKEQQHRTFSDLVAEGLVLGLVMEKNGTEKPLNPMTKMQRIETEKAIEEHLKRTIGQRYNYRFEAHWQPVSGYNIHSDIVVGETAPLDAIKQKARISVPVTYTVTRDEICQPFNESNIYASVNSPDADKELHNMFNSSIITASEGASDIITDIVFPYEYLSSLNGTEISIDSEQLACIAGPDNANYSSPIIKSALGCVNYTVKDLYGLNVELTTEEQSISLDFVNMAHDLIKEKNTNLISEHIFASQSDDIDQTVALICNASDNSSRIELADTQLSKIYRTANPGGADIIIMIW
;
A
#
# COMPACT_ATOMS: atom_id res chain seq x y z
N MET A 1 61.19 -22.95 83.01
CA MET A 1 61.71 -21.58 82.87
C MET A 1 61.82 -21.29 81.38
N ARG A 2 61.23 -20.17 80.95
CA ARG A 2 61.18 -19.56 79.60
C ARG A 2 60.25 -20.18 78.56
N ILE A 3 59.06 -19.58 78.50
CA ILE A 3 58.36 -19.18 77.27
C ILE A 3 59.40 -18.83 76.20
N ILE A 4 59.36 -19.52 75.06
CA ILE A 4 60.02 -19.10 73.83
C ILE A 4 58.89 -18.52 73.00
N ASP A 5 58.89 -17.18 72.93
CA ASP A 5 58.06 -16.36 72.08
C ASP A 5 58.24 -16.80 70.62
N ASP A 6 57.21 -17.42 70.03
CA ASP A 6 57.16 -17.69 68.60
C ASP A 6 56.41 -16.54 67.91
N ASP A 7 57.07 -15.38 67.86
CA ASP A 7 56.57 -14.16 67.20
C ASP A 7 56.46 -14.33 65.66
N SER A 8 57.01 -15.42 65.10
CA SER A 8 57.00 -15.69 63.65
C SER A 8 55.64 -16.18 63.14
N GLY A 9 54.88 -16.91 63.96
CA GLY A 9 53.52 -17.35 63.62
C GLY A 9 52.51 -16.21 63.64
N PHE A 10 52.70 -15.23 64.52
CA PHE A 10 51.82 -14.05 64.64
C PHE A 10 51.95 -13.11 63.44
N SER A 11 53.18 -12.83 62.97
CA SER A 11 53.41 -11.99 61.78
C SER A 11 52.81 -12.62 60.51
N THR A 12 52.99 -13.93 60.33
CA THR A 12 52.51 -14.64 59.14
C THR A 12 50.98 -14.73 59.11
N SER A 13 50.35 -14.89 60.28
CA SER A 13 48.89 -14.93 60.41
C SER A 13 48.26 -13.54 60.19
N ILE A 14 48.90 -12.48 60.68
CA ILE A 14 48.45 -11.10 60.47
C ILE A 14 48.59 -10.70 58.99
N ASP A 15 49.69 -11.06 58.33
CA ASP A 15 49.87 -10.80 56.90
C ASP A 15 48.84 -11.55 56.04
N ALA A 16 48.51 -12.79 56.41
CA ALA A 16 47.45 -13.55 55.74
C ALA A 16 46.07 -12.92 55.91
N ILE A 17 45.75 -12.41 57.12
CA ILE A 17 44.49 -11.70 57.40
C ILE A 17 44.47 -10.37 56.62
N LEU A 18 45.55 -9.61 56.63
CA LEU A 18 45.65 -8.35 55.89
C LEU A 18 45.52 -8.57 54.39
N PHE A 19 46.13 -9.63 53.83
CA PHE A 19 45.97 -10.00 52.44
C PHE A 19 44.52 -10.37 52.10
N LEU A 20 43.85 -11.16 52.94
CA LEU A 20 42.43 -11.49 52.78
C LEU A 20 41.53 -10.26 52.85
N VAL A 21 41.81 -9.33 53.76
CA VAL A 21 41.08 -8.05 53.84
C VAL A 21 41.30 -7.23 52.58
N LEU A 22 42.52 -7.16 52.07
CA LEU A 22 42.87 -6.38 50.89
C LEU A 22 42.26 -6.96 49.60
N VAL A 23 42.24 -8.29 49.46
CA VAL A 23 41.52 -9.01 48.39
C VAL A 23 40.02 -8.79 48.51
N SER A 24 39.46 -8.84 49.72
CA SER A 24 38.02 -8.61 49.94
C SER A 24 37.60 -7.18 49.60
N VAL A 25 38.40 -6.18 50.02
CA VAL A 25 38.18 -4.77 49.67
C VAL A 25 38.33 -4.57 48.16
N SER A 26 39.32 -5.20 47.52
CA SER A 26 39.49 -5.14 46.07
C SER A 26 38.31 -5.75 45.32
N ALA A 27 37.78 -6.88 45.80
CA ALA A 27 36.59 -7.50 45.23
C ALA A 27 35.34 -6.62 45.38
N VAL A 28 35.14 -5.99 46.54
CA VAL A 28 34.01 -5.06 46.78
C VAL A 28 34.12 -3.81 45.90
N ILE A 29 35.34 -3.33 45.63
CA ILE A 29 35.55 -2.16 44.76
C ILE A 29 35.37 -2.54 43.27
N LEU A 30 35.80 -3.73 42.85
CA LEU A 30 35.73 -4.17 41.45
C LEU A 30 34.36 -4.73 41.05
N PHE A 31 33.60 -5.30 41.98
CA PHE A 31 32.33 -5.95 41.69
C PHE A 31 31.29 -4.99 41.07
N PRO A 32 31.10 -3.75 41.54
CA PRO A 32 30.21 -2.79 40.87
C PRO A 32 30.65 -2.44 39.45
N SER A 33 31.95 -2.39 39.15
CA SER A 33 32.44 -2.11 37.79
C SER A 33 32.20 -3.26 36.82
N ILE A 34 32.34 -4.51 37.29
CA ILE A 34 32.06 -5.72 36.49
C ILE A 34 30.54 -5.89 36.30
N ALA A 35 29.76 -5.70 37.37
CA ALA A 35 28.30 -5.81 37.30
C ALA A 35 27.66 -4.67 36.48
N ALA A 36 28.26 -3.47 36.50
CA ALA A 36 27.80 -2.35 35.69
C ALA A 36 27.89 -2.66 34.19
N ASP A 37 28.93 -3.34 33.72
CA ASP A 37 29.10 -3.65 32.30
C ASP A 37 27.99 -4.60 31.79
N GLU A 38 27.65 -5.61 32.58
CA GLU A 38 26.51 -6.50 32.28
C GLU A 38 25.16 -5.75 32.35
N GLN A 39 25.00 -4.84 33.29
CA GLN A 39 23.80 -4.01 33.42
C GLN A 39 23.67 -3.01 32.27
N TYR A 40 24.75 -2.36 31.84
CA TYR A 40 24.77 -1.48 30.67
C TYR A 40 24.48 -2.24 29.40
N ARG A 41 25.03 -3.44 29.26
CA ARG A 41 24.74 -4.30 28.11
C ARG A 41 23.27 -4.72 28.10
N SER A 42 22.73 -5.16 29.25
CA SER A 42 21.31 -5.52 29.38
C SER A 42 20.39 -4.32 29.13
N ALA A 43 20.73 -3.14 29.65
CA ALA A 43 19.97 -1.91 29.45
C ALA A 43 20.04 -1.45 27.99
N SER A 44 21.20 -1.57 27.34
CA SER A 44 21.35 -1.29 25.92
C SER A 44 20.53 -2.24 25.06
N TYR A 45 20.48 -3.54 25.41
CA TYR A 45 19.63 -4.51 24.72
C TYR A 45 18.14 -4.22 24.92
N SER A 46 17.71 -3.91 26.15
CA SER A 46 16.31 -3.56 26.41
C SER A 46 15.92 -2.25 25.77
N SER A 47 16.78 -1.23 25.80
CA SER A 47 16.52 0.06 25.15
C SER A 47 16.53 -0.04 23.63
N ALA A 48 17.40 -0.86 23.04
CA ALA A 48 17.33 -1.18 21.61
C ALA A 48 15.99 -1.85 21.29
N GLN A 49 15.59 -2.88 22.05
CA GLN A 49 14.34 -3.61 21.83
C GLN A 49 13.07 -2.74 22.03
N ASP A 50 13.08 -1.84 23.02
CA ASP A 50 11.97 -0.92 23.27
C ASP A 50 11.89 0.17 22.19
N MET A 51 13.04 0.71 21.78
CA MET A 51 13.12 1.65 20.65
C MET A 51 12.70 0.97 19.34
N ASP A 52 13.06 -0.31 19.16
CA ASP A 52 12.68 -1.12 18.01
C ASP A 52 11.15 -1.28 17.95
N THR A 53 10.50 -1.56 19.07
CA THR A 53 9.03 -1.74 19.08
C THR A 53 8.27 -0.46 18.72
N GLN A 54 8.87 0.71 18.95
CA GLN A 54 8.21 2.00 18.78
C GLN A 54 8.67 2.79 17.56
N LEU A 55 9.80 2.45 16.94
CA LEU A 55 10.38 3.21 15.83
C LEU A 55 9.44 3.27 14.63
N MET A 56 8.98 2.11 14.13
CA MET A 56 8.04 2.07 13.00
C MET A 56 6.79 2.90 13.30
N ASN A 57 6.14 2.68 14.44
CA ASN A 57 4.94 3.43 14.82
C ASN A 57 5.20 4.94 14.93
N THR A 58 6.36 5.35 15.43
CA THR A 58 6.75 6.76 15.53
C THR A 58 6.97 7.38 14.15
N ILE A 59 7.65 6.68 13.23
CA ILE A 59 7.84 7.15 11.85
C ILE A 59 6.47 7.25 11.16
N MET A 60 5.65 6.21 11.23
CA MET A 60 4.36 6.15 10.56
C MET A 60 3.36 7.22 11.05
N SER A 61 3.42 7.59 12.33
CA SER A 61 2.55 8.63 12.92
C SER A 61 3.13 10.05 12.86
N SER A 62 4.37 10.21 12.40
CA SER A 62 4.99 11.52 12.28
C SER A 62 4.34 12.35 11.17
N THR A 63 4.24 13.65 11.40
CA THR A 63 3.73 14.62 10.42
C THR A 63 4.85 15.08 9.50
N LEU A 64 4.56 15.17 8.21
CA LEU A 64 5.45 15.78 7.24
C LEU A 64 5.22 17.30 7.21
N GLU A 65 6.32 18.05 7.12
CA GLU A 65 6.29 19.50 6.86
C GLU A 65 6.12 19.67 5.35
N GLU A 66 4.99 20.25 4.92
CA GLU A 66 4.59 20.66 3.55
C GLU A 66 5.06 19.75 2.40
N PHE A 67 4.12 19.04 1.77
CA PHE A 67 4.37 18.24 0.55
C PHE A 67 3.65 18.86 -0.64
N GLU A 68 4.38 19.20 -1.69
CA GLU A 68 3.84 19.72 -2.94
C GLU A 68 4.22 18.81 -4.09
N TYR A 69 3.27 18.51 -4.98
CA TYR A 69 3.55 17.83 -6.24
C TYR A 69 2.64 18.39 -7.34
N THR A 70 3.15 18.39 -8.57
CA THR A 70 2.39 18.82 -9.75
C THR A 70 2.05 17.62 -10.60
N VAL A 71 0.77 17.49 -10.95
CA VAL A 71 0.31 16.52 -11.94
C VAL A 71 0.55 17.08 -13.34
N LYS A 72 1.02 16.25 -14.29
CA LYS A 72 1.32 16.70 -15.66
C LYS A 72 0.40 16.07 -16.72
N PRO A 73 -0.85 16.56 -16.86
CA PRO A 73 -1.79 16.05 -17.86
C PRO A 73 -1.35 16.31 -19.32
N ALA A 74 -0.63 17.40 -19.53
CA ALA A 74 -0.29 17.94 -20.84
C ALA A 74 0.63 17.02 -21.66
N GLU A 75 1.64 16.43 -21.02
CA GLU A 75 2.57 15.47 -21.63
C GLU A 75 1.84 14.23 -22.21
N LEU A 76 0.68 13.88 -21.65
CA LEU A 76 -0.11 12.71 -22.06
C LEU A 76 -1.11 13.00 -23.16
N ALA A 77 -1.71 14.18 -23.12
CA ALA A 77 -2.66 14.61 -24.13
C ALA A 77 -1.97 15.15 -25.40
N GLY A 78 -0.63 15.23 -25.40
CA GLY A 78 0.13 15.86 -26.49
C GLY A 78 -0.21 17.35 -26.64
N ILE A 79 -0.59 17.99 -25.54
CA ILE A 79 -0.97 19.41 -25.52
C ILE A 79 0.24 20.18 -25.01
N ASP A 80 0.68 21.16 -25.79
CA ASP A 80 1.60 22.18 -25.29
C ASP A 80 0.76 23.21 -24.51
N VAL A 81 0.75 23.15 -23.18
CA VAL A 81 0.09 24.16 -22.33
C VAL A 81 1.05 25.34 -22.11
N ASN A 82 1.69 25.78 -23.18
CA ASN A 82 2.43 27.04 -23.17
C ASN A 82 1.43 28.20 -23.30
N LEU A 83 1.30 28.99 -22.23
CA LEU A 83 0.75 30.33 -22.34
C LEU A 83 1.72 31.17 -23.18
N SER A 84 1.19 32.14 -23.95
CA SER A 84 2.01 33.05 -24.77
C SER A 84 3.12 33.69 -23.93
N GLU A 85 4.27 34.01 -24.53
CA GLU A 85 5.44 34.63 -23.85
C GLU A 85 5.08 35.91 -23.05
N ASP A 86 3.96 36.56 -23.37
CA ASP A 86 3.43 37.75 -22.68
C ASP A 86 2.50 37.45 -21.47
N SER A 87 2.38 36.20 -21.04
CA SER A 87 1.54 35.79 -19.92
C SER A 87 2.17 36.13 -18.56
N ILE A 88 1.34 36.58 -17.61
CA ILE A 88 1.76 36.89 -16.23
C ILE A 88 2.10 35.61 -15.43
N LEU A 89 1.57 34.46 -15.85
CA LEU A 89 1.84 33.16 -15.23
C LEU A 89 3.05 32.50 -15.91
N GLY A 90 4.13 32.31 -15.16
CA GLY A 90 5.38 31.72 -15.64
C GLY A 90 5.29 30.22 -15.98
N ASN A 91 4.31 29.50 -15.40
CA ASN A 91 3.95 28.13 -15.80
C ASN A 91 2.47 27.85 -15.51
N ALA A 92 1.69 27.67 -16.57
CA ALA A 92 0.24 27.43 -16.49
C ALA A 92 -0.08 26.07 -15.86
N GLU A 93 0.75 25.07 -16.13
CA GLU A 93 0.54 23.71 -15.64
C GLU A 93 0.73 23.63 -14.13
N ASP A 94 1.80 24.25 -13.60
CA ASP A 94 2.03 24.31 -12.16
C ASP A 94 0.89 25.05 -11.47
N THR A 95 0.42 26.15 -12.04
CA THR A 95 -0.68 26.94 -11.45
C THR A 95 -2.00 26.18 -11.41
N LEU A 96 -2.29 25.34 -12.42
CA LEU A 96 -3.56 24.62 -12.55
C LEU A 96 -3.55 23.25 -11.86
N PHE A 97 -2.38 22.60 -11.78
CA PHE A 97 -2.26 21.19 -11.39
C PHE A 97 -1.31 20.93 -10.21
N ALA A 98 -0.70 21.96 -9.63
CA ALA A 98 0.00 21.81 -8.36
C ALA A 98 -0.99 21.44 -7.24
N LYS A 99 -0.59 20.47 -6.43
CA LYS A 99 -1.29 20.04 -5.23
C LYS A 99 -0.35 20.25 -4.06
N GLU A 100 -0.74 21.15 -3.16
CA GLU A 100 -0.09 21.35 -1.88
C GLU A 100 -0.88 20.60 -0.80
N GLN A 101 -0.18 19.81 0.00
CA GLN A 101 -0.74 19.09 1.13
C GLN A 101 -0.01 19.47 2.42
N GLN A 102 -0.79 19.94 3.40
CA GLN A 102 -0.31 20.30 4.73
C GLN A 102 -0.80 19.31 5.78
N HIS A 103 0.02 19.07 6.82
CA HIS A 103 -0.34 18.28 8.01
C HIS A 103 -0.70 16.80 7.79
N ARG A 104 -0.26 16.19 6.68
CA ARG A 104 -0.40 14.75 6.44
C ARG A 104 0.59 13.94 7.28
N THR A 105 0.19 12.74 7.68
CA THR A 105 1.13 11.79 8.30
C THR A 105 2.00 11.12 7.23
N PHE A 106 3.15 10.59 7.64
CA PHE A 106 4.00 9.77 6.76
C PHE A 106 3.22 8.57 6.19
N SER A 107 2.32 7.98 6.97
CA SER A 107 1.43 6.90 6.48
C SER A 107 0.54 7.35 5.33
N ASP A 108 -0.04 8.54 5.42
CA ASP A 108 -0.92 9.07 4.37
C ASP A 108 -0.15 9.30 3.07
N LEU A 109 1.06 9.85 3.15
CA LEU A 109 1.93 10.05 1.98
C LEU A 109 2.27 8.72 1.30
N VAL A 110 2.65 7.71 2.08
CA VAL A 110 2.98 6.38 1.55
C VAL A 110 1.74 5.74 0.94
N ALA A 111 0.59 5.81 1.60
CA ALA A 111 -0.67 5.24 1.11
C ALA A 111 -1.09 5.87 -0.22
N GLU A 112 -1.06 7.21 -0.30
CA GLU A 112 -1.38 7.96 -1.51
C GLU A 112 -0.39 7.67 -2.63
N GLY A 113 0.91 7.64 -2.31
CA GLY A 113 1.98 7.27 -3.24
C GLY A 113 1.78 5.89 -3.85
N LEU A 114 1.38 4.91 -3.04
CA LEU A 114 1.12 3.55 -3.51
C LEU A 114 -0.09 3.51 -4.45
N VAL A 115 -1.18 4.20 -4.11
CA VAL A 115 -2.38 4.25 -4.96
C VAL A 115 -2.09 4.88 -6.31
N LEU A 116 -1.38 6.00 -6.32
CA LEU A 116 -1.08 6.77 -7.53
C LEU A 116 0.07 6.16 -8.33
N GLY A 117 0.90 5.32 -7.70
CA GLY A 117 1.99 4.57 -8.32
C GLY A 117 1.60 3.20 -8.88
N LEU A 118 0.30 2.82 -8.87
CA LEU A 118 -0.13 1.53 -9.39
C LEU A 118 0.25 1.33 -10.86
N VAL A 119 0.79 0.15 -11.13
CA VAL A 119 1.13 -0.34 -12.46
C VAL A 119 0.39 -1.65 -12.74
N MET A 120 0.11 -1.89 -14.02
CA MET A 120 -0.37 -3.16 -14.54
C MET A 120 0.75 -3.82 -15.34
N GLU A 121 1.14 -5.01 -14.93
CA GLU A 121 2.08 -5.83 -15.69
C GLU A 121 1.35 -6.54 -16.84
N LYS A 122 1.83 -6.34 -18.07
CA LYS A 122 1.31 -7.02 -19.26
C LYS A 122 2.47 -7.44 -20.15
N ASN A 123 2.67 -8.74 -20.32
CA ASN A 123 3.75 -9.34 -21.12
C ASN A 123 5.16 -8.85 -20.69
N GLY A 124 5.40 -8.73 -19.37
CA GLY A 124 6.69 -8.27 -18.82
C GLY A 124 6.98 -6.78 -19.01
N THR A 125 5.98 -6.00 -19.43
CA THR A 125 6.05 -4.53 -19.44
C THR A 125 5.06 -3.97 -18.43
N GLU A 126 5.53 -3.12 -17.53
CA GLU A 126 4.69 -2.39 -16.58
C GLU A 126 4.11 -1.14 -17.26
N LYS A 127 2.79 -1.00 -17.20
CA LYS A 127 2.09 0.22 -17.64
C LYS A 127 1.48 0.91 -16.42
N PRO A 128 1.71 2.22 -16.23
CA PRO A 128 1.05 2.94 -15.13
C PRO A 128 -0.47 2.96 -15.34
N LEU A 129 -1.23 2.75 -14.27
CA LEU A 129 -2.69 2.84 -14.30
C LEU A 129 -3.14 4.29 -14.47
N ASN A 130 -2.59 5.18 -13.64
CA ASN A 130 -2.76 6.61 -13.82
C ASN A 130 -1.52 7.17 -14.53
N PRO A 131 -1.61 7.57 -15.80
CA PRO A 131 -0.45 8.04 -16.50
C PRO A 131 0.01 9.43 -16.00
N MET A 132 -0.87 10.23 -15.40
CA MET A 132 -0.61 11.61 -14.99
C MET A 132 0.29 11.73 -13.75
N THR A 133 0.48 10.64 -13.03
CA THR A 133 1.17 10.58 -11.71
C THR A 133 2.65 10.18 -11.82
N LYS A 134 3.20 10.07 -13.04
CA LYS A 134 4.60 9.65 -13.25
C LYS A 134 5.60 10.50 -12.46
N MET A 135 5.45 11.82 -12.47
CA MET A 135 6.34 12.73 -11.73
C MET A 135 6.09 12.69 -10.22
N GLN A 136 4.86 12.43 -9.80
CA GLN A 136 4.50 12.33 -8.39
C GLN A 136 5.24 11.19 -7.70
N ARG A 137 5.43 10.04 -8.34
CA ARG A 137 6.19 8.93 -7.75
C ARG A 137 7.59 9.37 -7.31
N ILE A 138 8.27 10.14 -8.15
CA ILE A 138 9.63 10.64 -7.86
C ILE A 138 9.61 11.60 -6.66
N GLU A 139 8.66 12.53 -6.63
CA GLU A 139 8.54 13.49 -5.52
C GLU A 139 8.13 12.80 -4.21
N THR A 140 7.25 11.81 -4.26
CA THR A 140 6.87 11.00 -3.09
C THR A 140 8.05 10.21 -2.56
N GLU A 141 8.82 9.52 -3.43
CA GLU A 141 10.02 8.78 -3.03
C GLU A 141 11.07 9.71 -2.40
N LYS A 142 11.26 10.90 -2.95
CA LYS A 142 12.17 11.93 -2.42
C LYS A 142 11.70 12.46 -1.07
N ALA A 143 10.42 12.80 -0.91
CA ALA A 143 9.87 13.28 0.36
C ALA A 143 9.98 12.21 1.47
N ILE A 144 9.73 10.94 1.11
CA ILE A 144 9.96 9.79 2.00
C ILE A 144 11.44 9.69 2.39
N GLU A 145 12.34 9.80 1.42
CA GLU A 145 13.78 9.72 1.66
C GLU A 145 14.28 10.85 2.57
N GLU A 146 13.88 12.10 2.31
CA GLU A 146 14.25 13.25 3.11
C GLU A 146 13.75 13.14 4.55
N HIS A 147 12.52 12.67 4.73
CA HIS A 147 11.96 12.40 6.04
C HIS A 147 12.76 11.32 6.79
N LEU A 148 13.04 10.18 6.14
CA LEU A 148 13.81 9.09 6.76
C LEU A 148 15.27 9.48 7.04
N LYS A 149 15.92 10.25 6.17
CA LYS A 149 17.27 10.80 6.40
C LYS A 149 17.31 11.68 7.65
N ARG A 150 16.30 12.53 7.83
CA ARG A 150 16.16 13.40 9.01
C ARG A 150 15.88 12.61 10.29
N THR A 151 15.02 11.59 10.22
CA THR A 151 14.56 10.86 11.41
C THR A 151 15.54 9.77 11.86
N ILE A 152 16.12 9.01 10.92
CA ILE A 152 17.00 7.86 11.23
C ILE A 152 18.35 7.86 10.50
N GLY A 153 18.44 8.49 9.32
CA GLY A 153 19.63 8.41 8.46
C GLY A 153 20.90 9.06 9.01
N GLN A 154 20.83 9.82 10.09
CA GLN A 154 22.04 10.33 10.78
C GLN A 154 22.75 9.28 11.64
N ARG A 155 22.07 8.19 11.99
CA ARG A 155 22.55 7.19 12.97
C ARG A 155 22.65 5.79 12.40
N TYR A 156 21.77 5.45 11.47
CA TYR A 156 21.66 4.10 10.91
C TYR A 156 21.56 4.18 9.39
N ASN A 157 22.08 3.16 8.72
CA ASN A 157 21.68 2.92 7.34
C ASN A 157 20.30 2.28 7.34
N TYR A 158 19.53 2.52 6.28
CA TYR A 158 18.18 2.02 6.22
C TYR A 158 17.75 1.62 4.81
N ARG A 159 16.75 0.74 4.77
CA ARG A 159 15.95 0.43 3.59
C ARG A 159 14.49 0.46 3.97
N PHE A 160 13.72 1.27 3.27
CA PHE A 160 12.28 1.34 3.39
C PHE A 160 11.66 0.71 2.14
N GLU A 161 10.71 -0.20 2.35
CA GLU A 161 9.93 -0.79 1.28
C GLU A 161 8.45 -0.71 1.65
N ALA A 162 7.63 -0.23 0.74
CA ALA A 162 6.18 -0.30 0.84
C ALA A 162 5.62 -0.99 -0.39
N HIS A 163 4.76 -1.97 -0.17
CA HIS A 163 4.22 -2.84 -1.21
C HIS A 163 2.71 -2.87 -1.10
N TRP A 164 2.03 -2.67 -2.22
CA TRP A 164 0.59 -2.82 -2.28
C TRP A 164 0.15 -3.55 -3.53
N GLN A 165 -0.73 -4.53 -3.33
CA GLN A 165 -1.43 -5.24 -4.37
C GLN A 165 -2.91 -5.18 -4.01
N PRO A 166 -3.80 -4.60 -4.85
CA PRO A 166 -5.23 -4.59 -4.58
C PRO A 166 -5.81 -6.01 -4.49
N VAL A 167 -5.28 -6.93 -5.31
CA VAL A 167 -5.61 -8.36 -5.31
C VAL A 167 -4.32 -9.16 -5.19
N SER A 168 -4.28 -10.11 -4.26
CA SER A 168 -3.06 -10.86 -3.96
C SER A 168 -2.58 -11.69 -5.17
N GLY A 169 -1.32 -11.48 -5.57
CA GLY A 169 -0.69 -12.19 -6.67
C GLY A 169 -1.23 -11.83 -8.06
N TYR A 170 -2.11 -10.84 -8.16
CA TYR A 170 -2.62 -10.34 -9.44
C TYR A 170 -1.60 -9.39 -10.11
N ASN A 171 -1.78 -9.12 -11.40
CA ASN A 171 -0.83 -8.35 -12.20
C ASN A 171 -0.89 -6.82 -11.97
N ILE A 172 -1.57 -6.36 -10.91
CA ILE A 172 -1.64 -4.95 -10.53
C ILE A 172 -0.96 -4.77 -9.18
N HIS A 173 0.06 -3.91 -9.13
CA HIS A 173 0.83 -3.66 -7.92
C HIS A 173 1.43 -2.25 -7.91
N SER A 174 1.92 -1.83 -6.75
CA SER A 174 2.70 -0.61 -6.55
C SER A 174 3.75 -0.84 -5.49
N ASP A 175 4.95 -0.33 -5.74
CA ASP A 175 6.11 -0.52 -4.89
C ASP A 175 6.86 0.79 -4.72
N ILE A 176 7.16 1.14 -3.47
CA ILE A 176 8.02 2.26 -3.11
C ILE A 176 9.23 1.67 -2.38
N VAL A 177 10.43 1.89 -2.91
CA VAL A 177 11.67 1.40 -2.31
C VAL A 177 12.66 2.55 -2.20
N VAL A 178 13.07 2.86 -0.97
CA VAL A 178 13.93 4.01 -0.65
C VAL A 178 15.06 3.59 0.28
N GLY A 179 16.26 4.12 0.06
CA GLY A 179 17.45 3.84 0.87
C GLY A 179 18.38 2.78 0.26
N GLU A 180 19.32 2.30 1.07
CA GLU A 180 20.38 1.39 0.62
C GLU A 180 19.92 -0.07 0.61
N THR A 181 20.66 -0.95 -0.07
CA THR A 181 20.37 -2.38 -0.02
C THR A 181 20.79 -2.95 1.34
N ALA A 182 19.82 -3.55 2.05
CA ALA A 182 20.04 -4.07 3.38
C ALA A 182 20.96 -5.31 3.37
N PRO A 183 21.92 -5.41 4.31
CA PRO A 183 22.66 -6.65 4.55
C PRO A 183 21.76 -7.72 5.16
N LEU A 184 22.21 -8.98 5.14
CA LEU A 184 21.42 -10.13 5.58
C LEU A 184 21.06 -10.12 7.08
N ASP A 185 21.85 -9.43 7.89
CA ASP A 185 21.70 -9.28 9.33
C ASP A 185 20.99 -7.98 9.74
N ALA A 186 20.43 -7.22 8.78
CA ALA A 186 19.65 -6.03 9.08
C ALA A 186 18.41 -6.34 9.92
N ILE A 187 18.12 -5.46 10.86
CA ILE A 187 16.92 -5.57 11.71
C ILE A 187 15.71 -5.20 10.88
N LYS A 188 14.72 -6.09 10.80
CA LYS A 188 13.52 -5.94 9.98
C LYS A 188 12.28 -5.71 10.83
N GLN A 189 11.58 -4.61 10.61
CA GLN A 189 10.25 -4.36 11.18
C GLN A 189 9.21 -4.30 10.06
N LYS A 190 8.02 -4.80 10.35
CA LYS A 190 6.90 -4.81 9.42
C LYS A 190 5.68 -4.15 10.04
N ALA A 191 4.96 -3.37 9.26
CA ALA A 191 3.66 -2.82 9.60
C ALA A 191 2.73 -2.95 8.40
N ARG A 192 1.43 -2.78 8.63
CA ARG A 192 0.44 -2.68 7.57
C ARG A 192 -0.33 -1.38 7.75
N ILE A 193 -0.47 -0.62 6.66
CA ILE A 193 -1.26 0.61 6.65
C ILE A 193 -2.50 0.44 5.80
N SER A 194 -3.56 1.15 6.19
CA SER A 194 -4.74 1.28 5.36
C SER A 194 -4.42 2.18 4.16
N VAL A 195 -4.85 1.74 2.99
CA VAL A 195 -4.86 2.56 1.76
C VAL A 195 -6.20 3.29 1.66
N PRO A 196 -6.26 4.49 1.04
CA PRO A 196 -7.48 5.31 0.96
C PRO A 196 -8.46 4.78 -0.10
N VAL A 197 -8.77 3.49 -0.05
CA VAL A 197 -9.73 2.81 -0.93
C VAL A 197 -10.72 2.02 -0.09
N THR A 198 -11.96 1.95 -0.56
CA THR A 198 -13.03 1.24 0.15
C THR A 198 -13.38 -0.02 -0.61
N TYR A 199 -13.23 -1.17 0.04
CA TYR A 199 -13.76 -2.43 -0.46
C TYR A 199 -15.25 -2.51 -0.13
N THR A 200 -16.09 -2.43 -1.16
CA THR A 200 -17.55 -2.27 -1.05
C THR A 200 -18.25 -3.55 -0.58
N VAL A 201 -17.68 -4.71 -0.90
CA VAL A 201 -18.28 -6.01 -0.63
C VAL A 201 -18.00 -6.48 0.80
N THR A 202 -19.03 -6.94 1.48
CA THR A 202 -18.91 -7.47 2.85
C THR A 202 -18.57 -8.95 2.85
N ARG A 203 -18.02 -9.43 3.98
CA ARG A 203 -17.80 -10.87 4.18
C ARG A 203 -19.12 -11.64 4.09
N ASP A 204 -20.20 -11.08 4.61
CA ASP A 204 -21.51 -11.74 4.65
C ASP A 204 -22.09 -11.95 3.24
N GLU A 205 -21.89 -11.01 2.32
CA GLU A 205 -22.29 -11.15 0.92
C GLU A 205 -21.51 -12.29 0.23
N ILE A 206 -20.20 -12.39 0.47
CA ILE A 206 -19.38 -13.48 -0.07
C ILE A 206 -19.80 -14.84 0.52
N CYS A 207 -20.23 -14.87 1.78
CA CYS A 207 -20.69 -16.08 2.45
C CYS A 207 -22.17 -16.42 2.16
N GLN A 208 -22.93 -15.52 1.53
CA GLN A 208 -24.35 -15.69 1.27
C GLN A 208 -24.70 -17.01 0.56
N PRO A 209 -23.91 -17.51 -0.42
CA PRO A 209 -24.16 -18.81 -1.03
C PRO A 209 -24.15 -19.96 -0.01
N PHE A 210 -23.36 -19.86 1.07
CA PHE A 210 -23.07 -20.92 2.05
C PHE A 210 -23.88 -20.84 3.35
N ASN A 211 -25.18 -20.55 3.28
CA ASN A 211 -26.05 -20.71 4.45
C ASN A 211 -26.37 -22.20 4.74
N GLU A 212 -26.83 -22.50 5.95
CA GLU A 212 -27.10 -23.88 6.40
C GLU A 212 -28.05 -24.64 5.46
N SER A 213 -29.06 -23.96 4.91
CA SER A 213 -30.06 -24.57 4.04
C SER A 213 -29.47 -24.92 2.66
N ASN A 214 -28.66 -24.02 2.10
CA ASN A 214 -28.01 -24.21 0.81
C ASN A 214 -26.95 -25.32 0.86
N ILE A 215 -26.14 -25.37 1.93
CA ILE A 215 -25.16 -26.44 2.12
C ILE A 215 -25.88 -27.79 2.23
N TYR A 216 -26.94 -27.87 3.04
CA TYR A 216 -27.72 -29.09 3.18
C TYR A 216 -28.36 -29.52 1.85
N ALA A 217 -28.95 -28.58 1.11
CA ALA A 217 -29.55 -28.88 -0.20
C ALA A 217 -28.51 -29.37 -1.21
N SER A 218 -27.34 -28.73 -1.26
CA SER A 218 -26.27 -29.04 -2.22
C SER A 218 -25.66 -30.42 -1.96
N VAL A 219 -25.34 -30.73 -0.70
CA VAL A 219 -24.73 -32.04 -0.34
C VAL A 219 -25.69 -33.22 -0.56
N ASN A 220 -27.00 -32.99 -0.44
CA ASN A 220 -28.02 -34.02 -0.71
C ASN A 220 -28.49 -34.03 -2.18
N SER A 221 -27.92 -33.17 -3.03
CA SER A 221 -28.25 -33.15 -4.45
C SER A 221 -27.61 -34.34 -5.18
N PRO A 222 -28.14 -34.74 -6.36
CA PRO A 222 -27.53 -35.79 -7.18
C PRO A 222 -26.11 -35.48 -7.65
N ASP A 223 -25.71 -34.20 -7.66
CA ASP A 223 -24.43 -33.70 -8.17
C ASP A 223 -23.84 -32.67 -7.18
N ALA A 224 -23.62 -33.13 -5.94
CA ALA A 224 -23.17 -32.29 -4.84
C ALA A 224 -21.85 -31.57 -5.13
N ASP A 225 -20.94 -32.24 -5.84
CA ASP A 225 -19.66 -31.68 -6.25
C ASP A 225 -19.87 -30.43 -7.10
N LYS A 226 -20.66 -30.52 -8.18
CA LYS A 226 -20.95 -29.40 -9.06
C LYS A 226 -21.67 -28.25 -8.35
N GLU A 227 -22.67 -28.54 -7.53
CA GLU A 227 -23.42 -27.49 -6.80
C GLU A 227 -22.51 -26.72 -5.83
N LEU A 228 -21.62 -27.41 -5.11
CA LEU A 228 -20.67 -26.76 -4.20
C LEU A 228 -19.63 -25.93 -4.94
N HIS A 229 -19.12 -26.40 -6.09
CA HIS A 229 -18.26 -25.60 -6.96
C HIS A 229 -18.98 -24.34 -7.45
N ASN A 230 -20.24 -24.44 -7.88
CA ASN A 230 -21.02 -23.26 -8.31
C ASN A 230 -21.21 -22.25 -7.17
N MET A 231 -21.39 -22.71 -5.94
CA MET A 231 -21.46 -21.83 -4.77
C MET A 231 -20.14 -21.09 -4.54
N PHE A 232 -19.00 -21.78 -4.57
CA PHE A 232 -17.69 -21.13 -4.48
C PHE A 232 -17.44 -20.17 -5.63
N ASN A 233 -17.84 -20.53 -6.85
CA ASN A 233 -17.73 -19.68 -8.02
C ASN A 233 -18.53 -18.39 -7.86
N SER A 234 -19.74 -18.48 -7.29
CA SER A 234 -20.56 -17.31 -6.98
C SER A 234 -19.86 -16.41 -5.96
N SER A 235 -19.30 -16.99 -4.89
CA SER A 235 -18.53 -16.24 -3.89
C SER A 235 -17.28 -15.57 -4.48
N ILE A 236 -16.59 -16.21 -5.42
CA ILE A 236 -15.44 -15.62 -6.12
C ILE A 236 -15.85 -14.43 -6.98
N ILE A 237 -16.95 -14.54 -7.73
CA ILE A 237 -17.47 -13.45 -8.55
C ILE A 237 -17.80 -12.25 -7.65
N THR A 238 -18.56 -12.47 -6.57
CA THR A 238 -18.90 -11.42 -5.61
C THR A 238 -17.66 -10.79 -4.97
N ALA A 239 -16.64 -11.57 -4.61
CA ALA A 239 -15.39 -11.02 -4.10
C ALA A 239 -14.63 -10.21 -5.18
N SER A 240 -14.65 -10.67 -6.42
CA SER A 240 -13.98 -10.02 -7.55
C SER A 240 -14.64 -8.69 -7.91
N GLU A 241 -15.96 -8.56 -7.74
CA GLU A 241 -16.68 -7.29 -7.92
C GLU A 241 -16.16 -6.20 -6.98
N GLY A 242 -15.94 -6.51 -5.69
CA GLY A 242 -15.42 -5.54 -4.73
C GLY A 242 -13.99 -5.06 -5.04
N ALA A 243 -13.13 -5.96 -5.54
CA ALA A 243 -11.79 -5.59 -5.99
C ALA A 243 -11.82 -4.82 -7.32
N SER A 244 -12.74 -5.19 -8.22
CA SER A 244 -12.98 -4.54 -9.50
C SER A 244 -13.44 -3.09 -9.33
N ASP A 245 -14.30 -2.82 -8.35
CA ASP A 245 -14.71 -1.46 -7.99
C ASP A 245 -13.49 -0.59 -7.65
N ILE A 246 -12.64 -1.05 -6.72
CA ILE A 246 -11.43 -0.33 -6.31
C ILE A 246 -10.55 -0.02 -7.51
N ILE A 247 -10.24 -1.02 -8.34
CA ILE A 247 -9.35 -0.85 -9.49
C ILE A 247 -10.00 0.11 -10.49
N THR A 248 -11.28 -0.06 -10.80
CA THR A 248 -11.99 0.76 -11.79
C THR A 248 -12.03 2.22 -11.36
N ASP A 249 -12.34 2.50 -10.09
CA ASP A 249 -12.38 3.87 -9.54
C ASP A 249 -11.01 4.56 -9.58
N ILE A 250 -9.92 3.80 -9.41
CA ILE A 250 -8.56 4.35 -9.49
C ILE A 250 -8.17 4.66 -10.94
N VAL A 251 -8.47 3.77 -11.88
CA VAL A 251 -8.02 3.90 -13.28
C VAL A 251 -8.94 4.81 -14.09
N PHE A 252 -10.22 4.91 -13.72
CA PHE A 252 -11.23 5.65 -14.45
C PHE A 252 -11.96 6.61 -13.51
N PRO A 253 -11.63 7.91 -13.53
CA PRO A 253 -12.15 8.90 -12.58
C PRO A 253 -13.60 9.29 -12.94
N TYR A 254 -14.54 8.37 -12.72
CA TYR A 254 -15.93 8.45 -13.15
C TYR A 254 -16.64 9.72 -12.67
N GLU A 255 -16.54 10.04 -11.37
CA GLU A 255 -17.22 11.20 -10.79
C GLU A 255 -16.72 12.51 -11.41
N TYR A 256 -15.39 12.63 -11.58
CA TYR A 256 -14.78 13.78 -12.21
C TYR A 256 -15.22 13.92 -13.66
N LEU A 257 -15.12 12.86 -14.46
CA LEU A 257 -15.54 12.88 -15.87
C LEU A 257 -17.05 13.17 -16.03
N SER A 258 -17.86 12.66 -15.12
CA SER A 258 -19.31 12.93 -15.08
C SER A 258 -19.61 14.40 -14.75
N SER A 259 -18.81 15.01 -13.88
CA SER A 259 -18.93 16.44 -13.56
C SER A 259 -18.60 17.34 -14.76
N LEU A 260 -17.71 16.89 -15.66
CA LEU A 260 -17.37 17.63 -16.89
C LEU A 260 -18.49 17.64 -17.94
N ASN A 261 -19.59 16.92 -17.72
CA ASN A 261 -20.80 17.03 -18.52
C ASN A 261 -21.69 18.22 -18.09
N GLY A 262 -21.39 18.88 -16.96
CA GLY A 262 -22.13 20.03 -16.44
C GLY A 262 -21.68 21.38 -17.02
N THR A 263 -22.57 22.37 -17.00
CA THR A 263 -22.29 23.78 -17.38
C THR A 263 -21.32 24.52 -16.44
N GLU A 264 -20.79 23.87 -15.40
CA GLU A 264 -19.96 24.48 -14.33
C GLU A 264 -18.47 24.62 -14.67
N ILE A 265 -18.01 24.17 -15.85
CA ILE A 265 -16.63 24.42 -16.34
C ILE A 265 -16.38 25.93 -16.63
N SER A 266 -17.40 26.78 -16.47
CA SER A 266 -17.33 28.21 -16.76
C SER A 266 -16.24 28.94 -15.98
N ILE A 267 -15.93 28.58 -14.73
CA ILE A 267 -15.04 29.40 -13.89
C ILE A 267 -13.56 29.32 -14.33
N ASP A 268 -13.04 28.12 -14.65
CA ASP A 268 -11.64 27.96 -15.07
C ASP A 268 -11.43 28.29 -16.56
N SER A 269 -12.46 28.05 -17.38
CA SER A 269 -12.45 28.49 -18.78
C SER A 269 -12.58 30.01 -18.91
N GLU A 270 -13.29 30.70 -18.00
CA GLU A 270 -13.33 32.16 -17.89
C GLU A 270 -11.99 32.73 -17.41
N GLN A 271 -11.29 32.09 -16.49
CA GLN A 271 -9.93 32.49 -16.08
C GLN A 271 -8.92 32.34 -17.23
N LEU A 272 -8.97 31.24 -17.98
CA LEU A 272 -8.16 31.05 -19.19
C LEU A 272 -8.54 32.02 -20.33
N ALA A 273 -9.83 32.34 -20.49
CA ALA A 273 -10.31 33.33 -21.46
C ALA A 273 -9.96 34.78 -21.07
N CYS A 274 -9.77 35.06 -19.79
CA CYS A 274 -9.24 36.35 -19.32
C CYS A 274 -7.73 36.50 -19.57
N ILE A 275 -7.02 35.40 -19.83
CA ILE A 275 -5.58 35.35 -20.09
C ILE A 275 -5.30 35.24 -21.61
N ALA A 276 -6.20 34.65 -22.39
CA ALA A 276 -6.10 34.57 -23.85
C ALA A 276 -6.74 35.79 -24.54
N GLY A 277 -6.04 36.40 -25.51
CA GLY A 277 -6.55 37.53 -26.29
C GLY A 277 -7.84 37.23 -27.10
N PRO A 278 -8.59 38.27 -27.51
CA PRO A 278 -9.96 38.18 -28.01
C PRO A 278 -10.19 37.44 -29.34
N ASP A 279 -9.13 37.01 -30.04
CA ASP A 279 -9.23 36.48 -31.42
C ASP A 279 -9.36 34.94 -31.52
N ASN A 280 -9.33 34.19 -30.41
CA ASN A 280 -9.31 32.72 -30.42
C ASN A 280 -10.62 32.10 -29.87
N ALA A 281 -11.75 32.30 -30.55
CA ALA A 281 -13.08 31.83 -30.15
C ALA A 281 -13.32 30.30 -30.21
N ASN A 282 -12.26 29.50 -30.41
CA ASN A 282 -12.35 28.05 -30.60
C ASN A 282 -11.38 27.28 -29.68
N TYR A 283 -11.20 27.75 -28.44
CA TYR A 283 -10.43 27.05 -27.43
C TYR A 283 -11.21 25.84 -26.90
N SER A 284 -10.77 24.64 -27.28
CA SER A 284 -11.05 23.43 -26.49
C SER A 284 -10.37 23.60 -25.12
N SER A 285 -11.13 23.48 -24.03
CA SER A 285 -10.58 23.56 -22.66
C SER A 285 -9.41 22.57 -22.49
N PRO A 286 -8.19 23.01 -22.13
CA PRO A 286 -7.05 22.13 -21.88
C PRO A 286 -7.37 21.00 -20.88
N ILE A 287 -8.27 21.28 -19.93
CA ILE A 287 -8.77 20.33 -18.94
C ILE A 287 -9.56 19.19 -19.61
N ILE A 288 -10.54 19.53 -20.46
CA ILE A 288 -11.36 18.54 -21.19
C ILE A 288 -10.50 17.68 -22.11
N LYS A 289 -9.56 18.33 -22.78
CA LYS A 289 -8.65 17.73 -23.74
C LYS A 289 -7.67 16.76 -23.06
N SER A 290 -7.22 17.13 -21.86
CA SER A 290 -6.42 16.25 -20.99
C SER A 290 -7.22 15.06 -20.46
N ALA A 291 -8.45 15.31 -20.00
CA ALA A 291 -9.35 14.26 -19.54
C ALA A 291 -9.66 13.25 -20.66
N LEU A 292 -9.94 13.71 -21.89
CA LEU A 292 -10.14 12.86 -23.07
C LEU A 292 -8.88 12.03 -23.40
N GLY A 293 -7.68 12.63 -23.28
CA GLY A 293 -6.42 11.91 -23.45
C GLY A 293 -6.25 10.76 -22.45
N CYS A 294 -6.52 11.01 -21.17
CA CYS A 294 -6.46 9.99 -20.12
C CYS A 294 -7.50 8.89 -20.32
N VAL A 295 -8.73 9.26 -20.66
CA VAL A 295 -9.80 8.30 -21.01
C VAL A 295 -9.37 7.43 -22.19
N ASN A 296 -8.81 8.01 -23.24
CA ASN A 296 -8.36 7.25 -24.41
C ASN A 296 -7.21 6.28 -24.06
N TYR A 297 -6.25 6.71 -23.24
CA TYR A 297 -5.20 5.82 -22.71
C TYR A 297 -5.79 4.64 -21.93
N THR A 298 -6.69 4.90 -20.98
CA THR A 298 -7.32 3.85 -20.17
C THR A 298 -8.12 2.89 -21.04
N VAL A 299 -9.04 3.41 -21.86
CA VAL A 299 -9.97 2.59 -22.65
C VAL A 299 -9.24 1.79 -23.74
N LYS A 300 -8.36 2.42 -24.53
CA LYS A 300 -7.69 1.76 -25.66
C LYS A 300 -6.35 1.13 -25.30
N ASP A 301 -5.44 1.85 -24.65
CA ASP A 301 -4.06 1.38 -24.49
C ASP A 301 -3.89 0.40 -23.34
N LEU A 302 -4.64 0.61 -22.26
CA LEU A 302 -4.62 -0.26 -21.08
C LEU A 302 -5.60 -1.43 -21.25
N TYR A 303 -6.88 -1.13 -21.49
CA TYR A 303 -7.93 -2.16 -21.58
C TYR A 303 -8.20 -2.67 -23.00
N GLY A 304 -7.75 -2.01 -24.07
CA GLY A 304 -7.98 -2.50 -25.44
C GLY A 304 -9.46 -2.58 -25.84
N LEU A 305 -10.28 -1.68 -25.31
CA LEU A 305 -11.70 -1.59 -25.63
C LEU A 305 -11.88 -0.86 -26.98
N ASN A 306 -12.75 -1.40 -27.83
CA ASN A 306 -13.06 -0.81 -29.13
C ASN A 306 -14.10 0.30 -29.00
N VAL A 307 -13.74 1.39 -28.31
CA VAL A 307 -14.60 2.57 -28.18
C VAL A 307 -13.97 3.76 -28.92
N GLU A 308 -14.74 4.41 -29.77
CA GLU A 308 -14.31 5.60 -30.49
C GLU A 308 -14.51 6.84 -29.62
N LEU A 309 -13.41 7.55 -29.38
CA LEU A 309 -13.37 8.85 -28.72
C LEU A 309 -12.93 9.90 -29.74
N THR A 310 -13.74 10.92 -29.89
CA THR A 310 -13.47 12.10 -30.70
C THR A 310 -12.72 13.12 -29.84
N THR A 311 -11.41 13.21 -30.02
CA THR A 311 -10.52 14.11 -29.26
C THR A 311 -10.75 15.61 -29.54
N GLU A 312 -11.61 15.93 -30.49
CA GLU A 312 -11.98 17.30 -30.88
C GLU A 312 -13.25 17.81 -30.17
N GLU A 313 -13.83 17.02 -29.25
CA GLU A 313 -15.05 17.40 -28.54
C GLU A 313 -14.81 18.51 -27.49
N GLN A 314 -15.81 19.39 -27.36
CA GLN A 314 -15.83 20.47 -26.36
C GLN A 314 -16.40 20.01 -25.01
N SER A 315 -16.86 18.77 -24.89
CA SER A 315 -17.45 18.18 -23.68
C SER A 315 -17.31 16.66 -23.71
N ILE A 316 -17.42 16.00 -22.56
CA ILE A 316 -17.42 14.53 -22.47
C ILE A 316 -18.87 14.04 -22.31
N SER A 317 -19.32 13.17 -23.21
CA SER A 317 -20.66 12.59 -23.12
C SER A 317 -20.80 11.67 -21.90
N LEU A 318 -21.82 11.91 -21.07
CA LEU A 318 -22.10 11.05 -19.91
C LEU A 318 -22.43 9.61 -20.31
N ASP A 319 -23.11 9.40 -21.45
CA ASP A 319 -23.40 8.06 -21.95
C ASP A 319 -22.10 7.30 -22.28
N PHE A 320 -21.11 8.01 -22.81
CA PHE A 320 -19.79 7.44 -23.04
C PHE A 320 -19.10 7.10 -21.71
N VAL A 321 -19.12 8.02 -20.72
CA VAL A 321 -18.48 7.81 -19.41
C VAL A 321 -19.07 6.59 -18.70
N ASN A 322 -20.40 6.45 -18.69
CA ASN A 322 -21.11 5.29 -18.15
C ASN A 322 -20.71 4.00 -18.87
N MET A 323 -20.76 3.99 -20.21
CA MET A 323 -20.40 2.81 -21.00
C MET A 323 -18.96 2.38 -20.76
N ALA A 324 -18.00 3.32 -20.77
CA ALA A 324 -16.59 3.02 -20.57
C ALA A 324 -16.35 2.47 -19.16
N HIS A 325 -16.94 3.08 -18.14
CA HIS A 325 -16.87 2.61 -16.75
C HIS A 325 -17.37 1.16 -16.63
N ASP A 326 -18.57 0.87 -17.15
CA ASP A 326 -19.18 -0.47 -17.04
C ASP A 326 -18.35 -1.54 -17.76
N LEU A 327 -17.82 -1.24 -18.94
CA LEU A 327 -16.95 -2.15 -19.69
C LEU A 327 -15.62 -2.42 -18.98
N ILE A 328 -15.02 -1.39 -18.37
CA ILE A 328 -13.79 -1.54 -17.59
C ILE A 328 -14.06 -2.40 -16.36
N LYS A 329 -15.14 -2.11 -15.62
CA LYS A 329 -15.55 -2.86 -14.44
C LYS A 329 -15.84 -4.32 -14.78
N GLU A 330 -16.64 -4.60 -15.80
CA GLU A 330 -16.93 -5.96 -16.26
C GLU A 330 -15.64 -6.72 -16.60
N LYS A 331 -14.74 -6.08 -17.34
CA LYS A 331 -13.46 -6.68 -17.72
C LYS A 331 -12.56 -6.96 -16.52
N ASN A 332 -12.47 -6.04 -15.56
CA ASN A 332 -11.73 -6.24 -14.32
C ASN A 332 -12.34 -7.39 -13.51
N THR A 333 -13.66 -7.43 -13.35
CA THR A 333 -14.34 -8.51 -12.61
C THR A 333 -14.04 -9.87 -13.22
N ASN A 334 -14.10 -9.99 -14.55
CA ASN A 334 -13.81 -11.25 -15.25
C ASN A 334 -12.34 -11.68 -15.04
N LEU A 335 -11.38 -10.78 -15.25
CA LEU A 335 -9.95 -11.10 -15.12
C LEU A 335 -9.55 -11.44 -13.67
N ILE A 336 -10.09 -10.72 -12.70
CA ILE A 336 -9.84 -10.98 -11.27
C ILE A 336 -10.49 -12.30 -10.88
N SER A 337 -11.72 -12.58 -11.33
CA SER A 337 -12.38 -13.85 -11.08
C SER A 337 -11.56 -15.01 -11.64
N GLU A 338 -11.12 -14.93 -12.90
CA GLU A 338 -10.25 -15.93 -13.54
C GLU A 338 -8.96 -16.17 -12.75
N HIS A 339 -8.33 -15.11 -12.25
CA HIS A 339 -7.13 -15.20 -11.41
C HIS A 339 -7.40 -15.89 -10.06
N ILE A 340 -8.47 -15.52 -9.38
CA ILE A 340 -8.85 -16.14 -8.10
C ILE A 340 -9.24 -17.60 -8.32
N PHE A 341 -9.95 -17.92 -9.40
CA PHE A 341 -10.25 -19.30 -9.80
C PHE A 341 -8.98 -20.13 -9.99
N ALA A 342 -8.05 -19.63 -10.80
CA ALA A 342 -6.82 -20.36 -11.10
C ALA A 342 -5.92 -20.52 -9.86
N SER A 343 -5.91 -19.55 -8.95
CA SER A 343 -5.07 -19.60 -7.74
C SER A 343 -5.66 -20.41 -6.60
N GLN A 344 -6.99 -20.61 -6.57
CA GLN A 344 -7.70 -21.29 -5.49
C GLN A 344 -8.33 -22.63 -5.90
N SER A 345 -8.24 -23.05 -7.17
CA SER A 345 -8.92 -24.25 -7.68
C SER A 345 -8.62 -25.50 -6.86
N ASP A 346 -7.34 -25.79 -6.62
CA ASP A 346 -6.93 -27.01 -5.94
C ASP A 346 -7.41 -27.03 -4.47
N ASP A 347 -7.36 -25.88 -3.81
CA ASP A 347 -7.85 -25.69 -2.44
C ASP A 347 -9.39 -25.85 -2.36
N ILE A 348 -10.11 -25.37 -3.38
CA ILE A 348 -11.56 -25.52 -3.50
C ILE A 348 -11.93 -26.98 -3.74
N ASP A 349 -11.29 -27.65 -4.70
CA ASP A 349 -11.51 -29.07 -4.99
C ASP A 349 -11.32 -29.93 -3.73
N GLN A 350 -10.24 -29.67 -2.98
CA GLN A 350 -9.98 -30.34 -1.71
C GLN A 350 -11.08 -30.02 -0.67
N THR A 351 -11.50 -28.76 -0.57
CA THR A 351 -12.53 -28.34 0.38
C THR A 351 -13.88 -28.96 0.06
N VAL A 352 -14.28 -29.03 -1.22
CA VAL A 352 -15.52 -29.66 -1.68
C VAL A 352 -15.51 -31.15 -1.31
N ALA A 353 -14.42 -31.85 -1.58
CA ALA A 353 -14.27 -33.26 -1.20
C ALA A 353 -14.41 -33.46 0.32
N LEU A 354 -13.85 -32.56 1.14
CA LEU A 354 -13.99 -32.61 2.59
C LEU A 354 -15.42 -32.33 3.06
N ILE A 355 -16.10 -31.36 2.45
CA ILE A 355 -17.51 -31.03 2.76
C ILE A 355 -18.43 -32.21 2.48
N CYS A 356 -18.25 -32.89 1.32
CA CYS A 356 -19.03 -34.08 0.97
C CYS A 356 -18.82 -35.24 1.94
N ASN A 357 -17.62 -35.39 2.49
CA ASN A 357 -17.28 -36.47 3.42
C ASN A 357 -17.57 -36.14 4.89
N ALA A 358 -17.88 -34.88 5.22
CA ALA A 358 -18.14 -34.46 6.59
C ALA A 358 -19.44 -35.07 7.14
N SER A 359 -19.39 -35.45 8.42
CA SER A 359 -20.46 -36.15 9.13
C SER A 359 -21.65 -35.27 9.53
N ASP A 360 -21.42 -33.97 9.68
CA ASP A 360 -22.38 -33.01 10.21
C ASP A 360 -22.26 -31.65 9.51
N ASN A 361 -23.34 -30.86 9.58
CA ASN A 361 -23.39 -29.56 8.90
C ASN A 361 -22.47 -28.50 9.54
N SER A 362 -22.18 -28.59 10.83
CA SER A 362 -21.29 -27.61 11.49
C SER A 362 -19.87 -27.72 10.94
N SER A 363 -19.35 -28.95 10.79
CA SER A 363 -18.07 -29.22 10.15
C SER A 363 -18.02 -28.72 8.70
N ARG A 364 -19.12 -28.86 7.95
CA ARG A 364 -19.22 -28.37 6.55
C ARG A 364 -19.12 -26.85 6.46
N ILE A 365 -19.79 -26.16 7.38
CA ILE A 365 -19.76 -24.69 7.46
C ILE A 365 -18.37 -24.20 7.82
N GLU A 366 -17.69 -24.82 8.78
CA GLU A 366 -16.33 -24.44 9.18
C GLU A 366 -15.32 -24.61 8.03
N LEU A 367 -15.43 -25.71 7.28
CA LEU A 367 -14.62 -25.93 6.07
C LEU A 367 -14.88 -24.86 5.00
N ALA A 368 -16.15 -24.56 4.73
CA ALA A 368 -16.52 -23.51 3.80
C ALA A 368 -16.02 -22.13 4.24
N ASP A 369 -16.22 -21.76 5.51
CA ASP A 369 -15.81 -20.46 6.07
C ASP A 369 -14.29 -20.24 6.01
N THR A 370 -13.52 -21.31 6.22
CA THR A 370 -12.06 -21.28 6.08
C THR A 370 -11.66 -20.94 4.65
N GLN A 371 -12.27 -21.60 3.65
CA GLN A 371 -11.95 -21.37 2.24
C GLN A 371 -12.49 -20.02 1.76
N LEU A 372 -13.69 -19.61 2.16
CA LEU A 372 -14.26 -18.29 1.89
C LEU A 372 -13.40 -17.16 2.48
N SER A 373 -12.81 -17.37 3.66
CA SER A 373 -11.86 -16.43 4.25
C SER A 373 -10.60 -16.25 3.41
N LYS A 374 -10.11 -17.31 2.76
CA LYS A 374 -8.97 -17.21 1.82
C LYS A 374 -9.36 -16.46 0.55
N ILE A 375 -10.53 -16.75 -0.02
CA ILE A 375 -11.08 -16.04 -1.18
C ILE A 375 -11.18 -14.54 -0.87
N TYR A 376 -11.79 -14.20 0.28
CA TYR A 376 -11.91 -12.81 0.72
C TYR A 376 -10.55 -12.11 0.87
N ARG A 377 -9.57 -12.76 1.52
CA ARG A 377 -8.22 -12.18 1.69
C ARG A 377 -7.44 -12.06 0.39
N THR A 378 -7.76 -12.88 -0.61
CA THR A 378 -7.15 -12.80 -1.94
C THR A 378 -7.67 -11.57 -2.69
N ALA A 379 -9.00 -11.34 -2.65
CA ALA A 379 -9.64 -10.18 -3.26
C ALA A 379 -9.45 -8.87 -2.46
N ASN A 380 -9.26 -8.97 -1.15
CA ASN A 380 -9.02 -7.85 -0.25
C ASN A 380 -7.91 -8.17 0.76
N PRO A 381 -6.64 -7.86 0.44
CA PRO A 381 -5.52 -8.09 1.34
C PRO A 381 -5.52 -7.16 2.57
N GLY A 382 -6.39 -6.15 2.62
CA GLY A 382 -6.65 -5.32 3.80
C GLY A 382 -5.68 -4.17 4.03
N GLY A 383 -4.74 -3.90 3.11
CA GLY A 383 -3.84 -2.75 3.21
C GLY A 383 -2.52 -2.94 2.46
N ALA A 384 -1.65 -1.93 2.58
CA ALA A 384 -0.28 -1.98 2.08
C ALA A 384 0.68 -2.47 3.17
N ASP A 385 1.62 -3.31 2.78
CA ASP A 385 2.68 -3.81 3.66
C ASP A 385 3.86 -2.85 3.64
N ILE A 386 4.31 -2.45 4.83
CA ILE A 386 5.48 -1.61 5.04
C ILE A 386 6.56 -2.41 5.72
N ILE A 387 7.77 -2.26 5.24
CA ILE A 387 8.95 -2.91 5.74
C ILE A 387 10.02 -1.84 5.93
N ILE A 388 10.58 -1.76 7.13
CA ILE A 388 11.76 -0.96 7.39
C ILE A 388 12.87 -1.87 7.87
N MET A 389 14.05 -1.71 7.27
CA MET A 389 15.27 -2.42 7.62
C MET A 389 16.32 -1.41 8.05
N ILE A 390 17.00 -1.65 9.16
CA ILE A 390 18.02 -0.76 9.73
C ILE A 390 19.28 -1.53 10.14
N TRP A 391 20.46 -0.93 9.97
CA TRP A 391 21.76 -1.51 10.35
C TRP A 391 22.84 -0.46 10.62
#